data_AF-A0A0E3M9Z7-F1
#
_entry.id   AF-A0A0E3M9Z7-F1
#
_cell.length_a   1.000
_cell.length_b   1.000
_cell.length_c   1.000
_cell.angle_alpha   90.00
_cell.angle_beta   90.00
_cell.angle_gamma   90.00
#
_symmetry.space_group_name_H-M   'P 1'
#
loop_
_entity.id
_entity.type
_entity.pdbx_description
1 polymer ?
#
loop_
_entity_poly.entity_id
_entity_poly.type
_entity_poly.pdbx_seq_one_letter_code
_entity_poly.pdbx_strand_id
1 'polypeptide(L)'
;MEITNLKELQEMAKGDVVQLPPFKNDIPFCARVRQASMLNLVQKGIIPNSLLSAAEEVFYGKQSSKGKVDMIQMAKLMFTMAENTLIEPSIKDINEAGLELTDMQLIDLFNYTQKGVEGLKSFRPEQQDIVNDSNSEAVQ
;
A
#
# COMPACT_ATOMS: atom_id res chain seq x y z
N MET A 1 17.19 -4.65 -25.25
CA MET A 1 16.42 -3.64 -24.49
C MET A 1 15.75 -2.75 -25.51
N GLU A 2 14.44 -2.55 -25.41
CA GLU A 2 13.67 -1.66 -26.29
C GLU A 2 13.22 -0.43 -25.48
N ILE A 3 12.99 0.69 -26.17
CA ILE A 3 12.50 1.91 -25.52
C ILE A 3 11.03 1.71 -25.16
N THR A 4 10.70 1.89 -23.87
CA THR A 4 9.32 1.89 -23.38
C THR A 4 8.52 2.99 -24.05
N ASN A 5 7.35 2.64 -24.58
CA ASN A 5 6.51 3.61 -25.27
C ASN A 5 5.57 4.36 -24.31
N LEU A 6 5.02 5.50 -24.76
CA LEU A 6 4.15 6.32 -23.93
C LEU A 6 2.88 5.58 -23.47
N LYS A 7 2.34 4.68 -24.29
CA LYS A 7 1.13 3.92 -23.95
C LYS A 7 1.39 2.98 -22.78
N GLU A 8 2.54 2.30 -22.76
CA GLU A 8 2.96 1.47 -21.63
C GLU A 8 3.08 2.28 -20.34
N LEU A 9 3.69 3.48 -20.41
CA LEU A 9 3.77 4.38 -19.25
C LEU A 9 2.38 4.82 -18.76
N GLN A 10 1.44 5.08 -19.67
CA GLN A 10 0.06 5.43 -19.32
C GLN A 10 -0.69 4.27 -18.65
N GLU A 11 -0.49 3.03 -19.12
CA GLU A 11 -1.05 1.85 -18.47
C GLU A 11 -0.44 1.64 -17.08
N MET A 12 0.88 1.77 -16.93
CA MET A 12 1.55 1.71 -15.62
C MET A 12 1.04 2.80 -14.66
N ALA A 13 0.72 4.00 -15.17
CA ALA A 13 0.21 5.10 -14.36
C ALA A 13 -1.19 4.83 -13.79
N LYS A 14 -1.96 3.87 -14.33
CA LYS A 14 -3.25 3.45 -13.75
C LYS A 14 -3.10 2.67 -12.44
N GLY A 15 -1.89 2.25 -12.10
CA GLY A 15 -1.60 1.51 -10.88
C GLY A 15 -2.04 0.05 -10.90
N ASP A 16 -1.65 -0.67 -9.86
CA ASP A 16 -1.90 -2.09 -9.68
C ASP A 16 -3.18 -2.32 -8.87
N VAL A 17 -3.93 -3.37 -9.17
CA VAL A 17 -5.01 -3.83 -8.29
C VAL A 17 -4.43 -4.87 -7.33
N VAL A 18 -4.50 -4.56 -6.04
CA VAL A 18 -3.98 -5.43 -4.97
C VAL A 18 -5.10 -5.74 -3.98
N GLN A 19 -4.99 -6.90 -3.33
CA GLN A 19 -5.86 -7.26 -2.22
C GLN A 19 -5.10 -7.02 -0.91
N LEU A 20 -5.62 -6.08 -0.13
CA LEU A 20 -5.15 -5.73 1.21
C LEU A 20 -5.87 -6.61 2.25
N PRO A 21 -5.39 -6.65 3.50
CA PRO A 21 -6.11 -7.28 4.59
C PRO A 21 -7.55 -6.75 4.66
N PRO A 22 -8.56 -7.64 4.79
CA PRO A 22 -9.95 -7.20 4.77
C PRO A 22 -10.29 -6.41 6.03
N PHE A 23 -11.22 -5.46 5.93
CA PHE A 23 -11.79 -4.80 7.12
C PHE A 23 -12.64 -5.77 7.97
N LYS A 24 -13.22 -6.79 7.32
CA LYS A 24 -14.01 -7.86 7.92
C LYS A 24 -13.79 -9.14 7.14
N ASN A 25 -13.61 -10.27 7.84
CA ASN A 25 -13.18 -11.55 7.25
C ASN A 25 -13.95 -12.02 5.99
N ASP A 26 -15.21 -11.63 5.84
CA ASP A 26 -16.08 -12.11 4.75
C ASP A 26 -16.08 -11.22 3.50
N ILE A 27 -15.41 -10.05 3.53
CA ILE A 27 -15.42 -9.10 2.42
C ILE A 27 -13.96 -8.79 2.03
N PRO A 28 -13.49 -9.21 0.85
CA PRO A 28 -12.13 -8.89 0.42
C PRO A 28 -11.99 -7.39 0.20
N PHE A 29 -10.89 -6.82 0.70
CA PHE A 29 -10.56 -5.42 0.43
C PHE A 29 -9.58 -5.33 -0.75
N CYS A 30 -10.12 -5.12 -1.94
CA CYS A 30 -9.34 -4.88 -3.15
C CYS A 30 -9.23 -3.38 -3.40
N ALA A 31 -8.01 -2.90 -3.67
CA ALA A 31 -7.74 -1.50 -3.95
C ALA A 31 -6.80 -1.36 -5.15
N ARG A 32 -7.04 -0.33 -5.95
CA ARG A 32 -6.10 0.17 -6.95
C ARG A 32 -5.09 1.08 -6.26
N VAL A 33 -3.81 0.78 -6.44
CA VAL A 33 -2.70 1.46 -5.78
C VAL A 33 -1.65 1.91 -6.78
N ARG A 34 -0.91 2.98 -6.44
CA ARG A 34 0.30 3.40 -7.15
C ARG A 34 1.48 3.44 -6.20
N GLN A 35 2.67 3.15 -6.70
CA GLN A 35 3.87 3.22 -5.88
C GLN A 35 4.24 4.69 -5.58
N ALA A 36 3.77 5.20 -4.44
CA ALA A 36 4.09 6.56 -4.01
C ALA A 36 5.60 6.68 -3.69
N SER A 37 6.27 7.68 -4.26
CA SER A 37 7.68 7.96 -3.96
C SER A 37 7.79 8.93 -2.79
N MET A 38 8.38 8.47 -1.68
CA MET A 38 8.62 9.29 -0.50
C MET A 38 9.45 10.54 -0.82
N LEU A 39 10.51 10.40 -1.64
CA LEU A 39 11.34 11.55 -2.04
C LEU A 39 10.56 12.57 -2.88
N ASN A 40 9.65 12.11 -3.76
CA ASN A 40 8.79 13.02 -4.51
C ASN A 40 7.81 13.76 -3.59
N LEU A 41 7.31 13.11 -2.54
CA LEU A 41 6.44 13.76 -1.54
C LEU A 41 7.20 14.77 -0.68
N VAL A 42 8.45 14.47 -0.31
CA VAL A 42 9.36 15.44 0.34
C VAL A 42 9.61 16.64 -0.58
N GLN A 43 10.00 16.39 -1.84
CA GLN A 43 10.27 17.44 -2.82
C GLN A 43 9.06 18.36 -3.04
N LYS A 44 7.84 17.79 -3.05
CA LYS A 44 6.58 18.53 -3.22
C LYS A 44 6.10 19.23 -1.94
N GLY A 45 6.78 19.04 -0.81
CA GLY A 45 6.36 19.59 0.50
C GLY A 45 5.11 18.93 1.07
N ILE A 46 4.71 17.76 0.56
CA ILE A 46 3.57 16.98 1.07
C ILE A 46 3.94 16.32 2.40
N ILE A 47 5.18 15.81 2.52
CA ILE A 47 5.72 15.38 3.81
C ILE A 47 6.18 16.63 4.57
N PRO A 48 5.57 16.98 5.71
CA PRO A 48 5.94 18.15 6.49
C PRO A 48 7.37 18.05 7.04
N ASN A 49 8.02 19.20 7.27
CA ASN A 49 9.37 19.28 7.84
C ASN A 49 9.50 18.54 9.19
N SER A 50 8.43 18.51 9.98
CA SER A 50 8.37 17.78 11.25
C SER A 50 8.45 16.26 11.11
N LEU A 51 8.28 15.72 9.90
CA LEU A 51 8.36 14.29 9.60
C LEU A 51 9.63 13.92 8.83
N LEU A 52 10.52 14.87 8.52
CA LEU A 52 11.73 14.59 7.73
C LEU A 52 12.65 13.61 8.44
N SER A 53 12.79 13.69 9.76
CA SER A 53 13.61 12.73 10.52
C SER A 53 13.07 11.30 10.42
N ALA A 54 11.74 11.13 10.40
CA ALA A 54 11.12 9.81 10.17
C ALA A 54 11.36 9.30 8.75
N ALA A 55 11.23 10.19 7.74
CA ALA A 55 11.51 9.84 6.35
C ALA A 55 12.99 9.48 6.12
N GLU A 56 13.91 10.21 6.76
CA GLU A 56 15.35 9.91 6.73
C GLU A 56 15.67 8.55 7.35
N GLU A 57 15.07 8.19 8.49
CA GLU A 57 15.28 6.89 9.13
C GLU A 57 14.77 5.73 8.25
N VAL A 58 13.62 5.91 7.59
CA VAL A 58 13.10 4.91 6.61
C VAL A 58 14.02 4.79 5.41
N PHE A 59 14.52 5.91 4.88
CA PHE A 59 15.30 5.93 3.63
C PHE A 59 16.73 5.43 3.82
N TYR A 60 17.42 5.87 4.88
CA TYR A 60 18.83 5.58 5.13
C TYR A 60 19.03 4.46 6.18
N GLY A 61 17.94 3.92 6.74
CA GLY A 61 17.99 3.04 7.91
C GLY A 61 18.32 3.81 9.20
N LYS A 62 18.44 3.10 10.32
CA LYS A 62 18.82 3.69 11.62
C LYS A 62 20.23 4.32 11.56
N GLN A 63 20.30 5.59 11.21
CA GLN A 63 21.50 6.41 11.33
C GLN A 63 21.52 6.97 12.77
N SER A 64 22.13 6.24 13.68
CA SER A 64 22.30 6.64 15.08
C SER A 64 22.98 8.00 15.18
N SER A 65 22.23 9.08 15.46
CA SER A 65 22.71 10.30 16.17
C SER A 65 21.72 11.48 16.25
N LYS A 66 20.57 11.49 15.54
CA LYS A 66 19.64 12.65 15.57
C LYS A 66 18.23 12.27 15.99
N GLY A 67 17.94 12.39 17.30
CA GLY A 67 16.60 12.28 17.85
C GLY A 67 16.00 10.88 17.72
N LYS A 68 15.17 10.48 18.68
CA LYS A 68 14.37 9.27 18.52
C LYS A 68 13.15 9.67 17.69
N VAL A 69 12.98 9.12 16.48
CA VAL A 69 11.70 9.23 15.78
C VAL A 69 10.65 8.64 16.72
N ASP A 70 9.69 9.47 17.12
CA ASP A 70 8.59 9.01 17.95
C ASP A 70 7.53 8.30 17.09
N MET A 71 6.70 7.50 17.75
CA MET A 71 5.66 6.73 17.10
C MET A 71 4.65 7.60 16.34
N ILE A 72 4.43 8.84 16.79
CA ILE A 72 3.49 9.78 16.17
C ILE A 72 4.02 10.24 14.81
N GLN A 73 5.30 10.56 14.71
CA GLN A 73 5.93 10.95 13.46
C GLN A 73 5.95 9.80 12.46
N MET A 74 6.26 8.59 12.90
CA MET A 74 6.23 7.41 12.05
C MET A 74 4.82 7.10 11.55
N ALA A 75 3.81 7.16 12.43
CA ALA A 75 2.42 6.94 12.06
C ALA A 75 1.96 7.97 11.01
N LYS A 76 2.23 9.27 11.24
CA LYS A 76 1.90 10.32 10.28
C LYS A 76 2.55 10.09 8.92
N LEU A 77 3.83 9.69 8.90
CA LEU A 77 4.51 9.37 7.66
C LEU A 77 3.84 8.21 6.92
N MET A 78 3.55 7.11 7.61
CA MET A 78 2.86 5.94 7.02
C MET A 78 1.48 6.32 6.47
N PHE A 79 0.70 7.13 7.19
CA PHE A 79 -0.59 7.63 6.70
C PHE A 79 -0.43 8.51 5.46
N THR A 80 0.53 9.44 5.44
CA THR A 80 0.81 10.27 4.26
C THR A 80 1.19 9.43 3.05
N MET A 81 1.98 8.36 3.26
CA MET A 81 2.33 7.41 2.20
C MET A 81 1.09 6.64 1.72
N ALA A 82 0.25 6.13 2.63
CA ALA A 82 -0.97 5.40 2.31
C ALA A 82 -1.98 6.24 1.50
N GLU A 83 -2.23 7.48 1.94
CA GLU A 83 -3.09 8.45 1.23
C GLU A 83 -2.61 8.72 -0.20
N ASN A 84 -1.29 8.77 -0.39
CA ASN A 84 -0.70 8.97 -1.71
C ASN A 84 -0.53 7.67 -2.52
N THR A 85 -0.80 6.51 -1.92
CA THR A 85 -0.70 5.20 -2.55
C THR A 85 -2.05 4.72 -3.06
N LEU A 86 -3.13 4.94 -2.30
CA LEU A 86 -4.49 4.56 -2.67
C LEU A 86 -5.03 5.44 -3.80
N ILE A 87 -5.47 4.81 -4.90
CA ILE A 87 -6.18 5.46 -6.00
C ILE A 87 -7.69 5.23 -5.83
N GLU A 88 -8.11 3.98 -5.68
CA GLU A 88 -9.52 3.59 -5.64
C GLU A 88 -9.71 2.31 -4.79
N PRO A 89 -10.53 2.34 -3.72
CA PRO A 89 -11.08 3.54 -3.10
C PRO A 89 -9.95 4.43 -2.57
N SER A 90 -10.15 5.75 -2.61
CA SER A 90 -9.25 6.71 -1.98
C SER A 90 -9.40 6.67 -0.46
N ILE A 91 -8.45 7.25 0.27
CA ILE A 91 -8.58 7.37 1.73
C ILE A 91 -9.85 8.13 2.15
N LYS A 92 -10.26 9.09 1.31
CA LYS A 92 -11.49 9.86 1.51
C LYS A 92 -12.72 8.97 1.39
N ASP A 93 -12.79 8.11 0.37
CA ASP A 93 -13.91 7.19 0.18
C ASP A 93 -14.02 6.20 1.35
N ILE A 94 -12.88 5.72 1.85
CA ILE A 94 -12.81 4.82 3.02
C ILE A 94 -13.38 5.53 4.27
N ASN A 95 -12.93 6.76 4.53
CA ASN A 95 -13.40 7.55 5.68
C ASN A 95 -14.89 7.92 5.56
N GLU A 96 -15.37 8.26 4.35
CA GLU A 96 -16.79 8.56 4.09
C GLU A 96 -17.70 7.34 4.29
N ALA A 97 -17.16 6.13 4.11
CA ALA A 97 -17.84 4.87 4.45
C ALA A 97 -17.84 4.55 5.95
N GLY A 98 -17.23 5.39 6.79
CA GLY A 98 -17.11 5.17 8.24
C GLY A 98 -16.06 4.11 8.63
N LEU A 99 -15.09 3.86 7.75
CA LEU A 99 -13.99 2.95 7.99
C LEU A 99 -12.68 3.73 8.16
N GLU A 100 -11.73 3.13 8.87
CA GLU A 100 -10.36 3.62 9.00
C GLU A 100 -9.40 2.48 8.65
N LEU A 101 -8.27 2.81 8.02
CA LEU A 101 -7.25 1.80 7.72
C LEU A 101 -6.75 1.15 9.01
N THR A 102 -6.69 -0.17 9.01
CA THR A 102 -6.11 -0.94 10.12
C THR A 102 -4.58 -0.86 10.08
N ASP A 103 -3.93 -1.15 11.21
CA ASP A 103 -2.46 -1.19 11.30
C ASP A 103 -1.85 -2.11 10.23
N MET A 104 -2.47 -3.27 9.99
CA MET A 104 -2.01 -4.23 8.98
C MET A 104 -2.13 -3.68 7.56
N GLN A 105 -3.22 -2.98 7.25
CA GLN A 105 -3.40 -2.35 5.94
C GLN A 105 -2.38 -1.22 5.72
N LEU A 106 -2.10 -0.41 6.76
CA LEU A 106 -1.07 0.64 6.70
C LEU A 106 0.32 0.05 6.46
N ILE A 107 0.68 -1.02 7.17
CA ILE A 107 1.96 -1.71 7.00
C ILE A 107 2.08 -2.28 5.58
N ASP A 108 1.04 -2.92 5.06
CA ASP A 108 1.04 -3.48 3.71
C ASP A 108 1.16 -2.40 2.64
N LEU A 109 0.40 -1.30 2.76
CA LEU A 109 0.51 -0.15 1.85
C LEU A 109 1.92 0.46 1.89
N PHE A 110 2.49 0.63 3.08
CA PHE A 110 3.85 1.12 3.23
C PHE A 110 4.88 0.16 2.63
N ASN A 111 4.76 -1.15 2.86
CA ASN A 111 5.64 -2.14 2.24
C ASN A 111 5.55 -2.12 0.71
N TYR A 112 4.34 -1.92 0.17
CA TYR A 112 4.12 -1.75 -1.27
C TYR A 112 4.83 -0.51 -1.81
N THR A 113 4.87 0.62 -1.09
CA THR A 113 5.63 1.80 -1.57
C THR A 113 7.12 1.50 -1.69
N GLN A 114 7.66 0.65 -0.81
CA GLN A 114 9.07 0.30 -0.79
C GLN A 114 9.46 -0.77 -1.82
N LYS A 115 8.60 -1.76 -2.07
CA LYS A 115 8.94 -2.97 -2.85
C LYS A 115 7.96 -3.32 -3.98
N GLY A 116 6.95 -2.48 -4.24
CA GLY A 116 5.86 -2.80 -5.16
C GLY A 116 5.07 -4.02 -4.70
N VAL A 117 4.50 -4.77 -5.65
CA VAL A 117 3.67 -5.97 -5.37
C VAL A 117 4.42 -7.02 -4.55
N GLU A 118 5.75 -7.12 -4.68
CA GLU A 118 6.58 -8.03 -3.87
C GLU A 118 6.56 -7.70 -2.38
N GLY A 119 6.31 -6.44 -2.01
CA GLY A 119 6.16 -6.00 -0.62
C GLY A 119 4.94 -6.56 0.09
N LEU A 120 3.93 -7.02 -0.66
CA LEU A 120 2.66 -7.53 -0.13
C LEU A 120 2.68 -9.04 0.16
N LYS A 121 3.74 -9.75 -0.25
CA LYS A 121 3.80 -11.22 -0.17
C LYS A 121 4.14 -11.75 1.24
N SER A 122 4.70 -10.93 2.13
CA SER A 122 5.26 -11.42 3.40
C SER A 122 4.25 -11.79 4.49
N PHE A 123 2.95 -11.51 4.32
CA PHE A 123 1.96 -11.72 5.40
C PHE A 123 0.70 -12.48 4.99
N ARG A 124 0.62 -13.04 3.77
CA ARG A 124 -0.45 -13.99 3.45
C ARG A 124 -0.07 -15.37 3.97
N PRO A 125 -0.68 -15.90 5.06
CA PRO A 125 -0.75 -17.35 5.18
C PRO A 125 -1.42 -17.86 3.90
N GLU A 126 -0.85 -18.89 3.28
CA GLU A 126 -1.40 -19.49 2.06
C GLU A 126 -2.90 -19.70 2.24
N GLN A 127 -3.72 -18.89 1.54
CA GLN A 127 -5.14 -19.16 1.44
C GLN A 127 -5.23 -20.42 0.58
N GLN A 128 -5.48 -21.55 1.21
CA GLN A 128 -5.79 -22.80 0.52
C GLN A 128 -6.94 -22.52 -0.45
N ASP A 129 -6.71 -22.78 -1.73
CA ASP A 129 -7.73 -22.71 -2.77
C ASP A 129 -8.91 -23.59 -2.36
N ILE A 130 -10.03 -22.96 -1.96
CA ILE A 130 -11.30 -23.68 -1.85
C ILE A 130 -11.79 -23.87 -3.28
N VAL A 131 -11.31 -24.94 -3.93
CA VAL A 131 -11.85 -25.42 -5.19
C VAL A 131 -13.27 -25.92 -4.90
N ASN A 132 -14.27 -25.10 -5.24
CA ASN A 132 -15.67 -25.53 -5.33
C ASN A 132 -15.80 -26.43 -6.58
N ASP A 133 -15.55 -27.73 -6.41
CA ASP A 133 -15.91 -28.71 -7.42
C ASP A 133 -17.43 -28.91 -7.41
N SER A 134 -18.11 -28.19 -8.29
CA SER A 134 -19.53 -28.40 -8.58
C SER A 134 -19.63 -29.60 -9.52
N ASN A 135 -19.54 -30.81 -8.96
CA ASN A 135 -19.67 -32.01 -9.76
C ASN A 135 -21.14 -32.19 -10.19
N SER A 136 -21.42 -31.77 -11.42
CA SER A 136 -22.63 -32.09 -12.17
C SER A 136 -22.61 -33.59 -12.52
N GLU A 137 -23.17 -34.43 -11.66
CA GLU A 137 -23.51 -35.80 -12.06
C GLU A 137 -24.74 -35.79 -12.97
N ALA A 138 -24.47 -35.87 -14.27
CA ALA A 138 -25.42 -36.43 -15.22
C ALA A 138 -25.59 -37.92 -14.91
N VAL A 139 -26.76 -38.29 -14.38
CA VAL A 139 -27.19 -39.68 -14.27
C VAL A 139 -28.04 -40.01 -15.51
N GLN A 140 -27.59 -41.06 -16.20
CA GLN A 140 -28.21 -41.69 -17.36
C GLN A 140 -29.53 -42.39 -17.01
#